data_AF-A0A176EV65-F1
#
_entry.id   AF-A0A176EV65-F1
#
_cell.length_a   1.000
_cell.length_b   1.000
_cell.length_c   1.000
_cell.angle_alpha   90.00
_cell.angle_beta   90.00
_cell.angle_gamma   90.00
#
_symmetry.space_group_name_H-M   'P 1'
#
loop_
_entity.id
_entity.type
_entity.pdbx_description
1 polymer ?
#
loop_
_entity_poly.entity_id
_entity_poly.type
_entity_poly.pdbx_seq_one_letter_code
_entity_poly.pdbx_strand_id
1 'polypeptide(L)'
;MTKPGYRIDPADPEAFRRAFHELAAACLDRVEQARALPWVPKPETMADTVALGSDEPGLGEAEVFAMMRGEVMPYATGNTHPRFFGWVHGTGQPVGVAAEMVAAAMNSNLGGRDHGAMAVEQSVIDWSRRMAGLPEGASGLLTTGTSQATILALSAARMKLFGDAVRKDGIAGLGRVRVYCVDGAHACIEKAMEVMGHGSCAARHIPEGPDGAMDMAALEAAIAEDRAARILPMAVVGTAGSVNTGNFDRLDAIAGLCGREGLWFHVDGAFGFWAVLAEAPWCDLVRGVDRADSIAADFHKWIGVPYDCGMVLMRDGDLHRRTFSTRPAYLEGQGAGLGGGETWFTDYGLELSRGFRALKVWAAIKAAGVPALSATITDNCRQAAMMAELVEASEVLELAQPVQANVCCFYLTR
;
A
#
# COMPACT_ATOMS: atom_id res chain seq x y z
N MET A 1 -18.22 -38.86 3.63
CA MET A 1 -19.17 -37.75 3.41
C MET A 1 -19.53 -37.19 4.78
N THR A 2 -19.52 -35.86 4.93
CA THR A 2 -19.97 -35.20 6.17
C THR A 2 -21.41 -35.60 6.50
N LYS A 3 -21.70 -35.77 7.80
CA LYS A 3 -23.05 -36.14 8.27
C LYS A 3 -24.06 -35.06 7.83
N PRO A 4 -25.30 -35.41 7.46
CA PRO A 4 -26.38 -34.43 7.29
C PRO A 4 -26.46 -33.51 8.52
N GLY A 5 -26.53 -32.19 8.31
CA GLY A 5 -26.43 -31.18 9.38
C GLY A 5 -25.00 -30.66 9.67
N TYR A 6 -23.96 -31.24 9.04
CA TYR A 6 -22.56 -30.80 9.15
C TYR A 6 -21.98 -30.37 7.79
N ARG A 7 -22.84 -30.01 6.83
CA ARG A 7 -22.42 -29.39 5.58
C ARG A 7 -22.29 -27.89 5.82
N ILE A 8 -21.22 -27.30 5.29
CA ILE A 8 -20.96 -25.86 5.34
C ILE A 8 -21.54 -25.12 4.12
N ASP A 9 -22.04 -25.86 3.13
CA ASP A 9 -22.79 -25.29 2.01
C ASP A 9 -24.20 -24.92 2.45
N PRO A 10 -24.80 -23.87 1.88
CA PRO A 10 -26.17 -23.48 2.20
C PRO A 10 -27.15 -24.63 1.97
N ALA A 11 -27.94 -24.97 2.99
CA ALA A 11 -28.94 -26.03 2.91
C ALA A 11 -30.11 -25.66 1.96
N ASP A 12 -30.43 -24.36 1.86
CA ASP A 12 -31.39 -23.80 0.92
C ASP A 12 -30.70 -22.67 0.10
N PRO A 13 -30.22 -22.98 -1.13
CA PRO A 13 -29.56 -22.00 -1.98
C PRO A 13 -30.43 -20.80 -2.36
N GLU A 14 -31.75 -20.95 -2.40
CA GLU A 14 -32.67 -19.89 -2.81
C GLU A 14 -32.98 -18.95 -1.63
N ALA A 15 -33.09 -19.50 -0.41
CA ALA A 15 -33.11 -18.67 0.80
C ALA A 15 -31.79 -17.90 0.99
N PHE A 16 -30.65 -18.56 0.79
CA PHE A 16 -29.34 -17.91 0.81
C PHE A 16 -29.27 -16.74 -0.18
N ARG A 17 -29.70 -16.98 -1.44
CA ARG A 17 -29.74 -15.95 -2.49
C ARG A 17 -30.54 -14.73 -2.07
N ARG A 18 -31.75 -14.92 -1.54
CA ARG A 18 -32.60 -13.80 -1.08
C ARG A 18 -31.93 -13.00 0.04
N ALA A 19 -31.45 -13.68 1.08
CA ALA A 19 -30.79 -13.02 2.21
C ALA A 19 -29.52 -12.27 1.78
N PHE A 20 -28.76 -12.84 0.84
CA PHE A 20 -27.59 -12.17 0.28
C PHE A 20 -27.97 -10.92 -0.54
N HIS A 21 -29.05 -10.97 -1.32
CA HIS A 21 -29.53 -9.78 -2.04
C HIS A 21 -29.97 -8.66 -1.10
N GLU A 22 -30.61 -8.99 0.03
CA GLU A 22 -30.97 -7.99 1.06
C GLU A 22 -29.73 -7.36 1.70
N LEU A 23 -28.71 -8.16 2.03
CA LEU A 23 -27.44 -7.65 2.55
C LEU A 23 -26.72 -6.76 1.52
N ALA A 24 -26.65 -7.20 0.26
CA ALA A 24 -26.03 -6.44 -0.81
C ALA A 24 -26.72 -5.09 -1.05
N ALA A 25 -28.06 -5.06 -1.03
CA ALA A 25 -28.82 -3.81 -1.09
C ALA A 25 -28.45 -2.86 0.06
N ALA A 26 -28.38 -3.38 1.30
CA ALA A 26 -27.99 -2.57 2.46
C ALA A 26 -26.54 -2.04 2.38
N CYS A 27 -25.61 -2.82 1.81
CA CYS A 27 -24.26 -2.34 1.53
C CYS A 27 -24.25 -1.17 0.52
N LEU A 28 -25.08 -1.24 -0.52
CA LEU A 28 -25.20 -0.17 -1.52
C LEU A 28 -25.87 1.08 -0.92
N ASP A 29 -26.94 0.91 -0.14
CA ASP A 29 -27.59 2.00 0.58
C ASP A 29 -26.59 2.76 1.46
N ARG A 30 -25.70 2.04 2.16
CA ARG A 30 -24.64 2.66 2.97
C ARG A 30 -23.69 3.51 2.13
N VAL A 31 -23.29 3.04 0.96
CA VAL A 31 -22.39 3.77 0.06
C VAL A 31 -23.07 5.05 -0.45
N GLU A 32 -24.34 4.95 -0.86
CA GLU A 32 -25.13 6.11 -1.30
C GLU A 32 -25.33 7.13 -0.18
N GLN A 33 -25.57 6.65 1.04
CA GLN A 33 -25.87 7.47 2.22
C GLN A 33 -24.63 7.86 3.03
N ALA A 34 -23.41 7.67 2.52
CA ALA A 34 -22.17 7.88 3.29
C ALA A 34 -22.08 9.27 3.95
N ARG A 35 -22.67 10.31 3.34
CA ARG A 35 -22.73 11.68 3.90
C ARG A 35 -23.61 11.80 5.16
N ALA A 36 -24.57 10.90 5.34
CA ALA A 36 -25.43 10.85 6.53
C ALA A 36 -24.87 9.94 7.62
N LEU A 37 -23.74 9.27 7.39
CA LEU A 37 -23.18 8.24 8.26
C LEU A 37 -21.80 8.66 8.79
N PRO A 38 -21.72 9.64 9.72
CA PRO A 38 -20.46 9.95 10.39
C PRO A 38 -19.99 8.76 11.23
N TRP A 39 -18.74 8.81 11.70
CA TRP A 39 -18.27 7.85 12.69
C TRP A 39 -19.14 7.93 13.95
N VAL A 40 -19.53 6.76 14.46
CA VAL A 40 -20.28 6.60 15.70
C VAL A 40 -19.54 5.60 16.60
N PRO A 41 -19.44 5.85 17.92
CA PRO A 41 -18.88 4.88 18.85
C PRO A 41 -19.66 3.55 18.80
N LYS A 42 -18.93 2.43 18.80
CA LYS A 42 -19.53 1.11 18.97
C LYS A 42 -20.16 0.97 20.37
N PRO A 43 -21.21 0.15 20.54
CA PRO A 43 -21.77 -0.12 21.86
C PRO A 43 -20.77 -0.87 22.75
N GLU A 44 -20.93 -0.75 24.07
CA GLU A 44 -20.10 -1.48 25.04
C GLU A 44 -20.26 -3.00 24.87
N THR A 45 -21.47 -3.46 24.52
CA THR A 45 -21.83 -4.86 24.28
C THR A 45 -21.30 -5.43 22.96
N MET A 46 -20.65 -4.62 22.10
CA MET A 46 -20.19 -5.08 20.78
C MET A 46 -19.29 -6.32 20.88
N ALA A 47 -18.42 -6.39 21.90
CA ALA A 47 -17.52 -7.52 22.08
C ALA A 47 -18.28 -8.83 22.34
N ASP A 48 -19.34 -8.79 23.16
CA ASP A 48 -20.20 -9.93 23.43
C ASP A 48 -21.04 -10.30 22.20
N THR A 49 -21.46 -9.30 21.44
CA THR A 49 -22.31 -9.45 20.24
C THR A 49 -21.61 -10.21 19.11
N VAL A 50 -20.30 -9.98 18.92
CA VAL A 50 -19.50 -10.64 17.86
C VAL A 50 -18.58 -11.74 18.39
N ALA A 51 -18.73 -12.13 19.65
CA ALA A 51 -17.94 -13.20 20.24
C ALA A 51 -18.19 -14.52 19.48
N LEU A 52 -17.15 -15.34 19.37
CA LEU A 52 -17.22 -16.68 18.80
C LEU A 52 -17.01 -17.71 19.92
N GLY A 53 -18.02 -18.54 20.20
CA GLY A 53 -17.95 -19.61 21.19
C GLY A 53 -17.41 -20.92 20.61
N SER A 54 -16.87 -21.80 21.48
CA SER A 54 -16.29 -23.09 21.06
C SER A 54 -17.33 -24.14 20.66
N ASP A 55 -18.56 -24.00 21.15
CA ASP A 55 -19.64 -25.00 21.02
C ASP A 55 -20.96 -24.37 20.58
N GLU A 56 -20.90 -23.24 19.88
CA GLU A 56 -22.09 -22.52 19.40
C GLU A 56 -22.78 -23.27 18.25
N PRO A 57 -24.12 -23.45 18.29
CA PRO A 57 -24.85 -23.92 17.14
C PRO A 57 -24.81 -22.85 16.03
N GLY A 58 -24.75 -23.30 14.77
CA GLY A 58 -24.83 -22.36 13.64
C GLY A 58 -26.18 -21.64 13.59
N LEU A 59 -26.15 -20.31 13.53
CA LEU A 59 -27.34 -19.45 13.41
C LEU A 59 -27.99 -19.51 12.02
N GLY A 60 -27.24 -20.00 11.01
CA GLY A 60 -27.65 -19.96 9.61
C GLY A 60 -27.32 -18.62 8.95
N GLU A 61 -27.17 -18.65 7.63
CA GLU A 61 -26.58 -17.55 6.87
C GLU A 61 -27.45 -16.28 6.89
N ALA A 62 -28.78 -16.43 6.86
CA ALA A 62 -29.69 -15.29 6.88
C ALA A 62 -29.63 -14.50 8.20
N GLU A 63 -29.51 -15.20 9.33
CA GLU A 63 -29.36 -14.56 10.64
C GLU A 63 -28.00 -13.87 10.76
N VAL A 64 -26.92 -14.54 10.32
CA VAL A 64 -25.58 -13.95 10.26
C VAL A 64 -25.56 -12.69 9.37
N PHE A 65 -26.22 -12.70 8.21
CA PHE A 65 -26.32 -11.53 7.34
C PHE A 65 -27.10 -10.39 7.99
N ALA A 66 -28.15 -10.70 8.75
CA ALA A 66 -28.89 -9.70 9.52
C ALA A 66 -28.02 -9.06 10.61
N MET A 67 -27.21 -9.87 11.32
CA MET A 67 -26.23 -9.37 12.30
C MET A 67 -25.14 -8.52 11.64
N MET A 68 -24.56 -8.97 10.52
CA MET A 68 -23.58 -8.18 9.75
C MET A 68 -24.14 -6.79 9.41
N ARG A 69 -25.39 -6.74 8.95
CA ARG A 69 -26.08 -5.50 8.57
C ARG A 69 -26.41 -4.60 9.78
N GLY A 70 -26.95 -5.19 10.85
CA GLY A 70 -27.54 -4.43 11.96
C GLY A 70 -26.58 -4.14 13.12
N GLU A 71 -25.59 -4.99 13.34
CA GLU A 71 -24.76 -4.98 14.55
C GLU A 71 -23.28 -4.72 14.24
N VAL A 72 -22.81 -5.01 13.02
CA VAL A 72 -21.41 -4.80 12.62
C VAL A 72 -21.27 -3.55 11.76
N MET A 73 -21.94 -3.52 10.60
CA MET A 73 -21.78 -2.48 9.58
C MET A 73 -22.03 -1.04 10.07
N PRO A 74 -22.96 -0.75 11.00
CA PRO A 74 -23.20 0.62 11.46
C PRO A 74 -21.99 1.28 12.13
N TYR A 75 -21.12 0.48 12.77
CA TYR A 75 -19.99 0.96 13.58
C TYR A 75 -18.65 0.95 12.83
N ALA A 76 -18.66 1.17 11.52
CA ALA A 76 -17.45 1.27 10.72
C ALA A 76 -16.61 2.51 11.08
N THR A 77 -15.35 2.54 10.63
CA THR A 77 -14.36 3.60 10.92
C THR A 77 -14.78 5.02 10.51
N GLY A 78 -15.74 5.16 9.60
CA GLY A 78 -16.30 6.45 9.19
C GLY A 78 -15.49 7.17 8.10
N ASN A 79 -14.44 6.56 7.58
CA ASN A 79 -13.58 7.07 6.50
C ASN A 79 -14.30 7.31 5.17
N THR A 80 -15.52 6.79 4.98
CA THR A 80 -16.35 7.06 3.81
C THR A 80 -17.09 8.40 3.88
N HIS A 81 -17.15 9.02 5.07
CA HIS A 81 -17.88 10.28 5.28
C HIS A 81 -17.04 11.48 4.76
N PRO A 82 -17.62 12.45 4.02
CA PRO A 82 -16.88 13.56 3.38
C PRO A 82 -16.27 14.60 4.34
N ARG A 83 -16.52 14.46 5.65
CA ARG A 83 -15.88 15.25 6.72
C ARG A 83 -14.89 14.43 7.56
N PHE A 84 -14.49 13.27 7.05
CA PHE A 84 -13.43 12.49 7.66
C PHE A 84 -12.08 13.01 7.18
N PHE A 85 -11.35 13.69 8.06
CA PHE A 85 -10.05 14.30 7.76
C PHE A 85 -8.92 13.67 8.60
N GLY A 86 -9.18 12.52 9.23
CA GLY A 86 -8.21 11.83 10.07
C GLY A 86 -7.31 10.90 9.25
N TRP A 87 -6.01 10.92 9.54
CA TRP A 87 -5.00 10.05 8.92
C TRP A 87 -4.93 10.16 7.39
N VAL A 88 -4.10 9.32 6.79
CA VAL A 88 -4.12 9.04 5.35
C VAL A 88 -4.97 7.79 5.12
N HIS A 89 -6.29 7.98 5.13
CA HIS A 89 -7.28 6.90 4.99
C HIS A 89 -8.13 7.11 3.73
N GLY A 90 -8.05 6.18 2.77
CA GLY A 90 -8.88 6.26 1.56
C GLY A 90 -10.34 5.95 1.83
N THR A 91 -11.22 6.46 0.97
CA THR A 91 -12.68 6.34 1.10
C THR A 91 -13.24 5.05 0.50
N GLY A 92 -12.54 4.42 -0.44
CA GLY A 92 -13.03 3.24 -1.17
C GLY A 92 -14.01 3.61 -2.29
N GLN A 93 -13.64 3.38 -3.56
CA GLN A 93 -14.50 3.63 -4.70
C GLN A 93 -15.65 2.61 -4.72
N PRO A 94 -16.90 3.03 -4.96
CA PRO A 94 -18.05 2.12 -5.01
C PRO A 94 -17.89 0.92 -5.94
N VAL A 95 -17.26 1.12 -7.10
CA VAL A 95 -16.96 0.04 -8.06
C VAL A 95 -16.09 -1.07 -7.45
N GLY A 96 -15.28 -0.73 -6.44
CA GLY A 96 -14.48 -1.68 -5.69
C GLY A 96 -15.32 -2.69 -4.91
N VAL A 97 -16.52 -2.34 -4.45
CA VAL A 97 -17.42 -3.28 -3.76
C VAL A 97 -17.85 -4.40 -4.71
N ALA A 98 -18.25 -4.05 -5.93
CA ALA A 98 -18.60 -5.03 -6.96
C ALA A 98 -17.39 -5.88 -7.38
N ALA A 99 -16.20 -5.27 -7.47
CA ALA A 99 -14.97 -5.99 -7.76
C ALA A 99 -14.63 -7.02 -6.66
N GLU A 100 -14.80 -6.68 -5.38
CA GLU A 100 -14.60 -7.60 -4.26
C GLU A 100 -15.59 -8.78 -4.30
N MET A 101 -16.86 -8.53 -4.67
CA MET A 101 -17.84 -9.62 -4.86
C MET A 101 -17.39 -10.61 -5.95
N VAL A 102 -16.89 -10.10 -7.08
CA VAL A 102 -16.39 -10.96 -8.17
C VAL A 102 -15.10 -11.69 -7.74
N ALA A 103 -14.17 -11.00 -7.07
CA ALA A 103 -12.95 -11.60 -6.57
C ALA A 103 -13.23 -12.74 -5.59
N ALA A 104 -14.17 -12.54 -4.65
CA ALA A 104 -14.61 -13.55 -3.69
C ALA A 104 -15.30 -14.74 -4.39
N ALA A 105 -16.14 -14.48 -5.40
CA ALA A 105 -16.81 -15.53 -6.17
C ALA A 105 -15.83 -16.36 -7.01
N MET A 106 -14.82 -15.72 -7.61
CA MET A 106 -13.77 -16.39 -8.36
C MET A 106 -12.82 -17.19 -7.46
N ASN A 107 -12.64 -16.76 -6.21
CA ASN A 107 -11.78 -17.38 -5.19
C ASN A 107 -10.41 -17.83 -5.75
N SER A 108 -9.81 -16.98 -6.59
CA SER A 108 -8.58 -17.31 -7.32
C SER A 108 -7.35 -17.10 -6.44
N ASN A 109 -6.38 -18.01 -6.54
CA ASN A 109 -5.07 -17.86 -5.92
C ASN A 109 -4.07 -17.29 -6.93
N LEU A 110 -3.64 -16.04 -6.72
CA LEU A 110 -2.73 -15.29 -7.58
C LEU A 110 -1.24 -15.57 -7.30
N GLY A 111 -0.90 -16.75 -6.77
CA GLY A 111 0.49 -17.19 -6.64
C GLY A 111 1.16 -17.50 -7.99
N GLY A 112 0.40 -17.97 -8.98
CA GLY A 112 0.88 -18.41 -10.29
C GLY A 112 -0.24 -19.07 -11.08
N ARG A 113 0.09 -19.91 -12.07
CA ARG A 113 -0.85 -20.60 -12.99
C ARG A 113 -1.39 -19.73 -14.13
N ASP A 114 -1.93 -20.37 -15.15
CA ASP A 114 -2.51 -19.70 -16.32
C ASP A 114 -4.02 -19.45 -16.14
N HIS A 115 -4.38 -18.28 -15.59
CA HIS A 115 -5.77 -17.85 -15.46
C HIS A 115 -5.94 -16.32 -15.55
N GLY A 116 -7.15 -15.87 -15.92
CA GLY A 116 -7.44 -14.46 -16.23
C GLY A 116 -7.08 -13.45 -15.12
N ALA A 117 -7.18 -13.84 -13.84
CA ALA A 117 -6.79 -12.95 -12.75
C ALA A 117 -5.29 -12.55 -12.77
N MET A 118 -4.41 -13.39 -13.33
CA MET A 118 -3.00 -13.06 -13.50
C MET A 118 -2.80 -11.94 -14.53
N ALA A 119 -3.54 -11.98 -15.63
CA ALA A 119 -3.48 -10.94 -16.66
C ALA A 119 -3.97 -9.58 -16.13
N VAL A 120 -4.96 -9.58 -15.24
CA VAL A 120 -5.45 -8.36 -14.59
C VAL A 120 -4.38 -7.75 -13.67
N GLU A 121 -3.72 -8.55 -12.82
CA GLU A 121 -2.63 -8.05 -11.98
C GLU A 121 -1.44 -7.55 -12.81
N GLN A 122 -1.07 -8.28 -13.87
CA GLN A 122 -0.02 -7.85 -14.79
C GLN A 122 -0.37 -6.50 -15.45
N SER A 123 -1.64 -6.30 -15.84
CA SER A 123 -2.12 -5.04 -16.41
C SER A 123 -2.06 -3.89 -15.41
N VAL A 124 -2.37 -4.13 -14.13
CA VAL A 124 -2.27 -3.11 -13.08
C VAL A 124 -0.82 -2.73 -12.83
N ILE A 125 0.08 -3.72 -12.69
CA ILE A 125 1.51 -3.49 -12.47
C ILE A 125 2.11 -2.72 -13.65
N ASP A 126 1.81 -3.12 -14.89
CA ASP A 126 2.33 -2.46 -16.08
C ASP A 126 1.79 -1.02 -16.24
N TRP A 127 0.53 -0.78 -15.88
CA TRP A 127 0.00 0.58 -15.78
C TRP A 127 0.78 1.42 -14.74
N SER A 128 0.96 0.91 -13.53
CA SER A 128 1.70 1.61 -12.46
C SER A 128 3.17 1.85 -12.83
N ARG A 129 3.82 0.88 -13.46
CA ARG A 129 5.20 0.99 -13.99
C ARG A 129 5.32 2.16 -14.96
N ARG A 130 4.37 2.30 -15.89
CA ARG A 130 4.33 3.44 -16.81
C ARG A 130 4.10 4.77 -16.10
N MET A 131 3.19 4.83 -15.13
CA MET A 131 2.96 6.05 -14.35
C MET A 131 4.21 6.46 -13.56
N ALA A 132 4.98 5.48 -13.09
CA ALA A 132 6.26 5.70 -12.42
C ALA A 132 7.41 6.07 -13.37
N GLY A 133 7.26 5.95 -14.70
CA GLY A 133 8.35 6.14 -15.65
C GLY A 133 9.42 5.04 -15.63
N LEU A 134 9.12 3.85 -15.06
CA LEU A 134 10.07 2.75 -14.99
C LEU A 134 10.22 2.02 -16.35
N PRO A 135 11.42 1.47 -16.66
CA PRO A 135 11.70 0.83 -17.95
C PRO A 135 10.87 -0.43 -18.17
N GLU A 136 10.80 -0.89 -19.43
CA GLU A 136 10.33 -2.24 -19.74
C GLU A 136 11.23 -3.28 -19.05
N GLY A 137 10.64 -4.39 -18.59
CA GLY A 137 11.34 -5.39 -17.76
C GLY A 137 11.35 -5.08 -16.25
N ALA A 138 10.96 -3.87 -15.84
CA ALA A 138 10.62 -3.61 -14.45
C ALA A 138 9.43 -4.48 -14.01
N SER A 139 9.45 -4.94 -12.77
CA SER A 139 8.45 -5.84 -12.20
C SER A 139 7.67 -5.16 -11.08
N GLY A 140 6.67 -5.86 -10.54
CA GLY A 140 5.96 -5.41 -9.36
C GLY A 140 5.18 -6.54 -8.71
N LEU A 141 4.62 -6.24 -7.55
CA LEU A 141 3.75 -7.14 -6.81
C LEU A 141 2.72 -6.32 -6.04
N LEU A 142 1.45 -6.73 -6.08
CA LEU A 142 0.45 -6.16 -5.18
C LEU A 142 0.60 -6.76 -3.78
N THR A 143 0.63 -5.89 -2.78
CA THR A 143 0.82 -6.25 -1.37
C THR A 143 -0.40 -5.82 -0.55
N THR A 144 -0.40 -6.10 0.75
CA THR A 144 -1.40 -5.53 1.65
C THR A 144 -1.19 -4.03 1.89
N GLY A 145 0.03 -3.53 1.69
CA GLY A 145 0.35 -2.13 1.86
C GLY A 145 1.84 -1.87 1.78
N THR A 146 2.18 -0.59 1.95
CA THR A 146 3.56 -0.10 1.83
C THR A 146 4.52 -0.77 2.81
N SER A 147 4.09 -1.12 4.03
CA SER A 147 4.95 -1.87 4.97
C SER A 147 5.48 -3.19 4.41
N GLN A 148 4.64 -3.97 3.70
CA GLN A 148 5.10 -5.19 3.03
C GLN A 148 5.95 -4.85 1.81
N ALA A 149 5.57 -3.83 1.03
CA ALA A 149 6.33 -3.38 -0.12
C ALA A 149 7.76 -2.94 0.26
N THR A 150 7.93 -2.22 1.37
CA THR A 150 9.24 -1.80 1.89
C THR A 150 10.10 -2.98 2.33
N ILE A 151 9.52 -4.00 2.96
CA ILE A 151 10.24 -5.26 3.28
C ILE A 151 10.77 -5.91 1.99
N LEU A 152 9.92 -5.99 0.95
CA LEU A 152 10.31 -6.59 -0.32
C LEU A 152 11.41 -5.79 -1.02
N ALA A 153 11.25 -4.46 -1.06
CA ALA A 153 12.21 -3.51 -1.61
C ALA A 153 13.59 -3.62 -0.93
N LEU A 154 13.64 -3.55 0.40
CA LEU A 154 14.91 -3.59 1.13
C LEU A 154 15.53 -4.99 1.16
N SER A 155 14.73 -6.05 1.02
CA SER A 155 15.26 -7.41 0.79
C SER A 155 15.98 -7.50 -0.55
N ALA A 156 15.45 -6.87 -1.61
CA ALA A 156 16.14 -6.79 -2.90
C ALA A 156 17.38 -5.89 -2.85
N ALA A 157 17.34 -4.79 -2.09
CA ALA A 157 18.52 -3.96 -1.83
C ALA A 157 19.65 -4.75 -1.15
N ARG A 158 19.32 -5.57 -0.14
CA ARG A 158 20.28 -6.48 0.53
C ARG A 158 20.83 -7.51 -0.44
N MET A 159 19.96 -8.13 -1.25
CA MET A 159 20.36 -9.09 -2.29
C MET A 159 21.31 -8.46 -3.31
N LYS A 160 21.07 -7.20 -3.71
CA LYS A 160 21.94 -6.45 -4.61
C LYS A 160 23.31 -6.18 -3.99
N LEU A 161 23.35 -5.81 -2.71
CA LEU A 161 24.57 -5.44 -2.00
C LEU A 161 25.47 -6.67 -1.71
N PHE A 162 24.88 -7.79 -1.28
CA PHE A 162 25.63 -8.97 -0.82
C PHE A 162 25.64 -10.14 -1.80
N GLY A 163 24.83 -10.10 -2.86
CA GLY A 163 24.67 -11.16 -3.84
C GLY A 163 23.86 -12.35 -3.33
N ASP A 164 23.67 -13.33 -4.22
CA ASP A 164 22.73 -14.45 -4.04
C ASP A 164 23.00 -15.34 -2.82
N ALA A 165 24.25 -15.39 -2.36
CA ALA A 165 24.66 -16.17 -1.20
C ALA A 165 23.92 -15.76 0.08
N VAL A 166 23.47 -14.49 0.20
CA VAL A 166 22.74 -14.01 1.37
C VAL A 166 21.46 -14.78 1.65
N ARG A 167 20.84 -15.34 0.60
CA ARG A 167 19.62 -16.16 0.73
C ARG A 167 19.90 -17.50 1.41
N LYS A 168 21.13 -18.01 1.30
CA LYS A 168 21.56 -19.28 1.87
C LYS A 168 22.25 -19.09 3.22
N ASP A 169 23.17 -18.13 3.29
CA ASP A 169 24.07 -17.95 4.43
C ASP A 169 23.45 -17.05 5.53
N GLY A 170 22.37 -16.33 5.18
CA GLY A 170 21.68 -15.43 6.10
C GLY A 170 22.47 -14.15 6.38
N ILE A 171 22.11 -13.45 7.46
CA ILE A 171 22.64 -12.11 7.77
C ILE A 171 23.76 -12.09 8.81
N ALA A 172 23.97 -13.19 9.55
CA ALA A 172 24.84 -13.20 10.73
C ALA A 172 26.30 -12.82 10.40
N GLY A 173 26.76 -13.09 9.17
CA GLY A 173 28.11 -12.80 8.71
C GLY A 173 28.28 -11.50 7.90
N LEU A 174 27.22 -10.75 7.61
CA LEU A 174 27.28 -9.63 6.64
C LEU A 174 27.89 -8.33 7.20
N GLY A 175 28.09 -8.24 8.51
CA GLY A 175 28.43 -6.98 9.18
C GLY A 175 27.23 -6.06 9.37
N ARG A 176 27.47 -4.84 9.84
CA ARG A 176 26.41 -3.84 10.08
C ARG A 176 26.07 -3.11 8.79
N VAL A 177 24.78 -2.91 8.55
CA VAL A 177 24.24 -2.15 7.40
C VAL A 177 23.52 -0.90 7.86
N ARG A 178 23.35 0.06 6.95
CA ARG A 178 22.54 1.25 7.17
C ARG A 178 21.55 1.52 6.05
N VAL A 179 20.34 1.90 6.43
CA VAL A 179 19.32 2.53 5.59
C VAL A 179 19.10 3.93 6.12
N TYR A 180 19.03 4.92 5.23
CA TYR A 180 18.83 6.32 5.59
C TYR A 180 17.42 6.76 5.23
N CYS A 181 16.74 7.45 6.13
CA CYS A 181 15.42 8.05 5.91
C CYS A 181 15.35 9.40 6.64
N VAL A 182 14.36 10.23 6.32
CA VAL A 182 14.19 11.52 6.98
C VAL A 182 13.64 11.31 8.39
N ASP A 183 13.97 12.20 9.33
CA ASP A 183 13.33 12.26 10.64
C ASP A 183 11.80 12.32 10.46
N GLY A 184 11.08 11.53 11.27
CA GLY A 184 9.62 11.43 11.16
C GLY A 184 9.11 10.60 9.98
N ALA A 185 10.00 9.94 9.22
CA ALA A 185 9.61 8.92 8.23
C ALA A 185 8.81 7.79 8.89
N HIS A 186 8.02 7.08 8.07
CA HIS A 186 7.11 6.07 8.59
C HIS A 186 7.86 4.89 9.23
N ALA A 187 7.38 4.42 10.38
CA ALA A 187 8.01 3.35 11.17
C ALA A 187 8.11 1.99 10.44
N CYS A 188 7.52 1.85 9.24
CA CYS A 188 7.68 0.64 8.42
C CYS A 188 9.14 0.40 8.01
N ILE A 189 9.96 1.44 7.90
CA ILE A 189 11.37 1.32 7.51
C ILE A 189 12.16 0.60 8.62
N GLU A 190 12.02 1.07 9.87
CA GLU A 190 12.60 0.39 11.04
C GLU A 190 12.09 -1.03 11.17
N LYS A 191 10.77 -1.22 11.04
CA LYS A 191 10.13 -2.54 11.10
C LYS A 191 10.64 -3.48 10.01
N ALA A 192 10.94 -2.96 8.81
CA ALA A 192 11.55 -3.76 7.76
C ALA A 192 12.95 -4.22 8.17
N MET A 193 13.77 -3.35 8.78
CA MET A 193 15.09 -3.72 9.28
C MET A 193 15.02 -4.74 10.43
N GLU A 194 14.04 -4.62 11.32
CA GLU A 194 13.77 -5.59 12.40
C GLU A 194 13.41 -6.97 11.84
N VAL A 195 12.43 -7.04 10.94
CA VAL A 195 11.96 -8.30 10.34
C VAL A 195 13.05 -8.95 9.50
N MET A 196 13.87 -8.15 8.80
CA MET A 196 15.02 -8.66 8.06
C MET A 196 16.19 -9.09 8.97
N GLY A 197 16.11 -8.84 10.28
CA GLY A 197 17.09 -9.24 11.30
C GLY A 197 18.28 -8.29 11.49
N HIS A 198 18.26 -7.12 10.84
CA HIS A 198 19.32 -6.10 10.99
C HIS A 198 19.11 -5.19 12.22
N GLY A 199 17.91 -5.20 12.80
CA GLY A 199 17.52 -4.39 13.96
C GLY A 199 17.14 -2.95 13.59
N SER A 200 16.33 -2.30 14.42
CA SER A 200 15.82 -0.94 14.17
C SER A 200 16.94 0.10 14.07
N CYS A 201 18.03 -0.05 14.82
CA CYS A 201 19.20 0.84 14.73
C CYS A 201 19.88 0.83 13.35
N ALA A 202 19.54 -0.09 12.44
CA ALA A 202 20.02 -0.06 11.07
C ALA A 202 19.33 1.03 10.22
N ALA A 203 18.15 1.51 10.63
CA ALA A 203 17.58 2.74 10.10
C ALA A 203 18.25 3.94 10.80
N ARG A 204 18.85 4.83 10.02
CA ARG A 204 19.42 6.09 10.48
C ARG A 204 18.57 7.23 9.96
N HIS A 205 18.01 7.99 10.88
CA HIS A 205 17.23 9.17 10.52
C HIS A 205 18.13 10.36 10.25
N ILE A 206 17.77 11.12 9.23
CA ILE A 206 18.44 12.32 8.74
C ILE A 206 17.53 13.50 9.01
N PRO A 207 18.02 14.61 9.57
CA PRO A 207 17.18 15.76 9.88
C PRO A 207 16.46 16.31 8.65
N GLU A 208 15.25 16.84 8.90
CA GLU A 208 14.55 17.67 7.93
C GLU A 208 15.31 18.99 7.70
N GLY A 209 15.37 19.43 6.45
CA GLY A 209 15.78 20.75 6.05
C GLY A 209 14.66 21.78 6.22
N PRO A 210 14.90 23.06 5.86
CA PRO A 210 13.93 24.15 6.07
C PRO A 210 12.59 23.99 5.33
N ASP A 211 12.56 23.16 4.28
CA ASP A 211 11.39 22.85 3.46
C ASP A 211 10.67 21.55 3.92
N GLY A 212 11.10 20.95 5.04
CA GLY A 212 10.56 19.68 5.54
C GLY A 212 11.01 18.45 4.77
N ALA A 213 11.89 18.62 3.77
CA ALA A 213 12.53 17.53 3.03
C ALA A 213 13.84 17.12 3.72
N MET A 214 14.31 15.90 3.50
CA MET A 214 15.59 15.41 3.99
C MET A 214 16.76 16.37 3.69
N ASP A 215 17.55 16.70 4.72
CA ASP A 215 18.78 17.47 4.55
C ASP A 215 19.84 16.63 3.82
N MET A 216 20.08 16.98 2.55
CA MET A 216 21.05 16.29 1.69
C MET A 216 22.49 16.41 2.18
N ALA A 217 22.87 17.53 2.83
CA ALA A 217 24.23 17.68 3.36
C ALA A 217 24.43 16.79 4.59
N ALA A 218 23.42 16.69 5.44
CA ALA A 218 23.42 15.78 6.58
C ALA A 218 23.44 14.31 6.14
N LEU A 219 22.69 13.96 5.06
CA LEU A 219 22.72 12.63 4.47
C LEU A 219 24.13 12.26 3.97
N GLU A 220 24.79 13.14 3.22
CA GLU A 220 26.15 12.90 2.70
C GLU A 220 27.16 12.71 3.84
N ALA A 221 27.08 13.54 4.89
CA ALA A 221 27.92 13.40 6.08
C ALA A 221 27.66 12.06 6.80
N ALA A 222 26.40 11.68 6.97
CA ALA A 222 26.02 10.43 7.62
C ALA A 222 26.55 9.19 6.87
N ILE A 223 26.47 9.19 5.54
CA ILE A 223 27.02 8.12 4.69
C ILE A 223 28.54 8.02 4.88
N ALA A 224 29.26 9.15 4.85
CA ALA A 224 30.70 9.17 5.02
C ALA A 224 31.14 8.64 6.41
N GLU A 225 30.42 9.04 7.46
CA GLU A 225 30.66 8.58 8.84
C GLU A 225 30.45 7.07 8.99
N ASP A 226 29.34 6.53 8.44
CA ASP A 226 29.07 5.09 8.52
C ASP A 226 30.13 4.28 7.77
N ARG A 227 30.58 4.75 6.59
CA ARG A 227 31.68 4.10 5.87
C ARG A 227 32.98 4.12 6.68
N ALA A 228 33.33 5.24 7.31
CA ALA A 228 34.50 5.33 8.18
C ALA A 228 34.40 4.39 9.40
N ALA A 229 33.18 4.17 9.91
CA ALA A 229 32.88 3.22 10.97
C ALA A 229 32.78 1.76 10.50
N ARG A 230 33.04 1.47 9.21
CA ARG A 230 32.88 0.15 8.58
C ARG A 230 31.46 -0.41 8.68
N ILE A 231 30.46 0.48 8.65
CA ILE A 231 29.04 0.16 8.51
C ILE A 231 28.71 0.38 7.04
N LEU A 232 28.00 -0.56 6.43
CA LEU A 232 27.73 -0.56 5.00
C LEU A 232 26.46 0.23 4.68
N PRO A 233 26.56 1.39 3.99
CA PRO A 233 25.39 2.08 3.46
C PRO A 233 24.71 1.18 2.41
N MET A 234 23.43 0.87 2.61
CA MET A 234 22.66 -0.03 1.72
C MET A 234 21.66 0.74 0.88
N ALA A 235 20.84 1.59 1.51
CA ALA A 235 19.76 2.27 0.83
C ALA A 235 19.47 3.66 1.41
N VAL A 236 18.94 4.55 0.58
CA VAL A 236 18.25 5.77 1.02
C VAL A 236 16.78 5.62 0.66
N VAL A 237 15.90 5.91 1.62
CA VAL A 237 14.45 5.93 1.46
C VAL A 237 14.01 7.38 1.33
N GLY A 238 13.57 7.77 0.14
CA GLY A 238 12.93 9.07 -0.11
C GLY A 238 11.43 8.97 0.15
N THR A 239 10.92 9.88 0.97
CA THR A 239 9.50 9.98 1.31
C THR A 239 8.77 10.85 0.28
N ALA A 240 7.76 10.29 -0.38
CA ALA A 240 6.83 11.04 -1.22
C ALA A 240 5.49 11.16 -0.49
N GLY A 241 5.33 12.26 0.26
CA GLY A 241 4.19 12.50 1.14
C GLY A 241 4.36 11.80 2.49
N SER A 242 4.94 12.52 3.46
CA SER A 242 4.98 12.09 4.86
C SER A 242 3.55 11.98 5.42
N VAL A 243 3.24 10.90 6.12
CA VAL A 243 1.90 10.70 6.71
C VAL A 243 1.59 11.68 7.84
N ASN A 244 2.62 12.25 8.47
CA ASN A 244 2.49 13.18 9.59
C ASN A 244 2.26 14.62 9.10
N THR A 245 2.97 14.99 8.04
CA THR A 245 3.14 16.39 7.63
C THR A 245 2.74 16.68 6.19
N GLY A 246 2.66 15.67 5.33
CA GLY A 246 2.43 15.82 3.89
C GLY A 246 3.67 16.23 3.09
N ASN A 247 4.85 16.32 3.71
CA ASN A 247 6.07 16.77 3.06
C ASN A 247 6.64 15.75 2.07
N PHE A 248 7.36 16.25 1.06
CA PHE A 248 8.05 15.45 0.05
C PHE A 248 9.56 15.67 0.11
N ASP A 249 10.31 14.57 0.06
CA ASP A 249 11.75 14.62 -0.15
C ASP A 249 12.09 15.00 -1.59
N ARG A 250 13.29 15.58 -1.78
CA ARG A 250 13.80 15.93 -3.10
C ARG A 250 14.31 14.67 -3.83
N LEU A 251 13.37 13.86 -4.34
CA LEU A 251 13.65 12.54 -4.91
C LEU A 251 14.75 12.57 -5.99
N ASP A 252 14.76 13.56 -6.88
CA ASP A 252 15.79 13.71 -7.91
C ASP A 252 17.21 13.94 -7.34
N ALA A 253 17.31 14.69 -6.24
CA ALA A 253 18.58 14.91 -5.53
C ALA A 253 19.05 13.63 -4.83
N ILE A 254 18.13 12.91 -4.17
CA ILE A 254 18.41 11.61 -3.55
C ILE A 254 18.88 10.60 -4.61
N ALA A 255 18.18 10.50 -5.73
CA ALA A 255 18.56 9.65 -6.85
C ALA A 255 19.96 10.01 -7.39
N GLY A 256 20.25 11.31 -7.48
CA GLY A 256 21.58 11.82 -7.85
C GLY A 256 22.68 11.35 -6.90
N LEU A 257 22.45 11.44 -5.59
CA LEU A 257 23.41 10.99 -4.59
C LEU A 257 23.57 9.46 -4.60
N CYS A 258 22.45 8.72 -4.61
CA CYS A 258 22.46 7.25 -4.63
C CYS A 258 23.24 6.71 -5.83
N GLY A 259 23.07 7.32 -7.01
CA GLY A 259 23.84 6.97 -8.20
C GLY A 259 25.36 7.20 -8.05
N ARG A 260 25.78 8.28 -7.37
CA ARG A 260 27.21 8.56 -7.11
C ARG A 260 27.81 7.61 -6.06
N GLU A 261 27.04 7.29 -5.03
CA GLU A 261 27.46 6.50 -3.88
C GLU A 261 27.25 4.98 -4.04
N GLY A 262 26.58 4.57 -5.12
CA GLY A 262 26.23 3.17 -5.37
C GLY A 262 25.22 2.61 -4.36
N LEU A 263 24.29 3.45 -3.89
CA LEU A 263 23.26 3.08 -2.92
C LEU A 263 21.95 2.75 -3.61
N TRP A 264 21.16 1.87 -2.99
CA TRP A 264 19.79 1.61 -3.41
C TRP A 264 18.89 2.81 -3.13
N PHE A 265 18.14 3.28 -4.12
CA PHE A 265 17.13 4.32 -3.93
C PHE A 265 15.73 3.72 -3.86
N HIS A 266 15.12 3.74 -2.67
CA HIS A 266 13.73 3.35 -2.46
C HIS A 266 12.86 4.60 -2.29
N VAL A 267 11.70 4.64 -2.94
CA VAL A 267 10.68 5.67 -2.69
C VAL A 267 9.56 5.06 -1.85
N ASP A 268 9.36 5.58 -0.64
CA ASP A 268 8.13 5.38 0.12
C ASP A 268 7.12 6.45 -0.32
N GLY A 269 6.25 6.07 -1.25
CA GLY A 269 5.20 6.92 -1.78
C GLY A 269 3.82 6.40 -1.42
N ALA A 270 3.62 5.91 -0.19
CA ALA A 270 2.41 5.22 0.23
C ALA A 270 1.11 5.90 -0.23
N PHE A 271 1.02 7.23 -0.13
CA PHE A 271 -0.02 7.99 -0.84
C PHE A 271 0.54 8.97 -1.85
N GLY A 272 1.65 9.64 -1.54
CA GLY A 272 2.15 10.74 -2.37
C GLY A 272 2.74 10.31 -3.71
N PHE A 273 3.02 9.01 -3.94
CA PHE A 273 3.35 8.52 -5.28
C PHE A 273 2.30 8.95 -6.32
N TRP A 274 1.02 8.96 -5.94
CA TRP A 274 -0.07 9.28 -6.86
C TRP A 274 -0.10 10.74 -7.32
N ALA A 275 0.73 11.61 -6.75
CA ALA A 275 0.98 12.94 -7.30
C ALA A 275 1.48 12.90 -8.76
N VAL A 276 2.04 11.77 -9.24
CA VAL A 276 2.37 11.57 -10.68
C VAL A 276 1.18 11.79 -11.61
N LEU A 277 -0.06 11.65 -11.10
CA LEU A 277 -1.29 11.88 -11.87
C LEU A 277 -1.81 13.31 -11.76
N ALA A 278 -1.33 14.11 -10.82
CA ALA A 278 -1.84 15.46 -10.60
C ALA A 278 -1.49 16.39 -11.77
N GLU A 279 -2.23 17.49 -11.90
CA GLU A 279 -1.81 18.60 -12.76
C GLU A 279 -0.64 19.36 -12.13
N ALA A 280 0.07 20.14 -12.94
CA ALA A 280 1.08 21.06 -12.44
C ALA A 280 0.47 22.06 -11.44
N PRO A 281 1.21 22.46 -10.37
CA PRO A 281 2.61 22.09 -10.11
C PRO A 281 2.77 20.76 -9.32
N TRP A 282 1.70 20.12 -8.87
CA TRP A 282 1.78 19.01 -7.91
C TRP A 282 2.43 17.75 -8.47
N CYS A 283 2.38 17.51 -9.78
CA CYS A 283 3.12 16.41 -10.39
C CYS A 283 4.65 16.52 -10.22
N ASP A 284 5.18 17.72 -10.03
CA ASP A 284 6.62 17.93 -9.84
C ASP A 284 7.11 17.52 -8.44
N LEU A 285 6.22 17.32 -7.47
CA LEU A 285 6.58 16.88 -6.10
C LEU A 285 7.25 15.50 -6.08
N VAL A 286 7.02 14.69 -7.10
CA VAL A 286 7.59 13.34 -7.26
C VAL A 286 8.64 13.28 -8.36
N ARG A 287 9.16 14.41 -8.81
CA ARG A 287 10.23 14.47 -9.81
C ARG A 287 11.45 13.66 -9.36
N GLY A 288 11.89 12.73 -10.20
CA GLY A 288 12.98 11.79 -9.92
C GLY A 288 12.52 10.40 -9.45
N VAL A 289 11.21 10.19 -9.27
CA VAL A 289 10.65 8.85 -8.96
C VAL A 289 10.97 7.81 -10.04
N ASP A 290 11.08 8.24 -11.29
CA ASP A 290 11.47 7.44 -12.46
C ASP A 290 12.92 6.97 -12.43
N ARG A 291 13.71 7.40 -11.43
CA ARG A 291 15.09 7.00 -11.16
C ARG A 291 15.23 6.05 -9.95
N ALA A 292 14.14 5.75 -9.25
CA ALA A 292 14.15 4.85 -8.09
C ALA A 292 14.44 3.39 -8.46
N ASP A 293 15.15 2.66 -7.61
CA ASP A 293 15.34 1.22 -7.76
C ASP A 293 14.09 0.45 -7.35
N SER A 294 13.34 0.98 -6.37
CA SER A 294 12.02 0.50 -6.01
C SER A 294 11.09 1.59 -5.52
N ILE A 295 9.78 1.38 -5.70
CA ILE A 295 8.73 2.29 -5.26
C ILE A 295 7.69 1.48 -4.49
N ALA A 296 7.29 1.97 -3.32
CA ALA A 296 6.12 1.49 -2.59
C ALA A 296 4.99 2.52 -2.67
N ALA A 297 3.76 2.05 -2.90
CA ALA A 297 2.59 2.91 -2.94
C ALA A 297 1.32 2.13 -2.58
N ASP A 298 0.29 2.82 -2.09
CA ASP A 298 -1.00 2.22 -1.74
C ASP A 298 -2.13 2.75 -2.63
N PHE A 299 -2.81 1.84 -3.33
CA PHE A 299 -4.02 2.18 -4.08
C PHE A 299 -5.18 2.51 -3.14
N HIS A 300 -5.20 1.91 -1.96
CA HIS A 300 -6.29 2.09 -0.99
C HIS A 300 -6.23 3.42 -0.23
N LYS A 301 -5.22 4.27 -0.51
CA LYS A 301 -5.12 5.63 0.01
C LYS A 301 -5.71 6.61 -1.01
N TRP A 302 -4.87 7.27 -1.82
CA TRP A 302 -5.32 8.40 -2.64
C TRP A 302 -6.08 8.00 -3.92
N ILE A 303 -5.74 6.86 -4.56
CA ILE A 303 -6.58 6.29 -5.63
C ILE A 303 -7.94 5.84 -5.08
N GLY A 304 -7.98 5.52 -3.79
CA GLY A 304 -9.19 5.26 -3.03
C GLY A 304 -9.83 3.92 -3.35
N VAL A 305 -9.11 2.84 -3.65
CA VAL A 305 -9.75 1.50 -3.75
C VAL A 305 -10.06 0.94 -2.35
N PRO A 306 -10.99 -0.04 -2.20
CA PRO A 306 -11.22 -0.68 -0.90
C PRO A 306 -9.96 -1.32 -0.30
N TYR A 307 -9.82 -1.25 1.02
CA TYR A 307 -8.72 -1.87 1.74
C TYR A 307 -8.76 -3.41 1.64
N ASP A 308 -7.63 -4.12 1.61
CA ASP A 308 -6.25 -3.66 1.46
C ASP A 308 -5.74 -3.78 0.01
N CYS A 309 -4.82 -2.91 -0.40
CA CYS A 309 -4.15 -2.98 -1.71
C CYS A 309 -2.95 -2.02 -1.81
N GLY A 310 -1.75 -2.51 -1.51
CA GLY A 310 -0.48 -1.84 -1.78
C GLY A 310 0.18 -2.34 -3.04
N MET A 311 1.33 -1.76 -3.40
CA MET A 311 2.23 -2.31 -4.40
C MET A 311 3.69 -2.02 -4.07
N VAL A 312 4.55 -2.93 -4.53
CA VAL A 312 5.96 -2.63 -4.81
C VAL A 312 6.17 -2.65 -6.32
N LEU A 313 6.91 -1.67 -6.83
CA LEU A 313 7.53 -1.72 -8.14
C LEU A 313 9.04 -1.87 -7.97
N MET A 314 9.67 -2.66 -8.84
CA MET A 314 11.11 -2.89 -8.84
C MET A 314 11.65 -2.63 -10.24
N ARG A 315 12.65 -1.75 -10.34
CA ARG A 315 13.30 -1.43 -11.63
C ARG A 315 13.93 -2.65 -12.28
N ASP A 316 14.64 -3.45 -11.50
CA ASP A 316 15.30 -4.68 -11.96
C ASP A 316 14.39 -5.88 -11.64
N GLY A 317 13.61 -6.32 -12.64
CA GLY A 317 12.69 -7.45 -12.48
C GLY A 317 13.39 -8.79 -12.25
N ASP A 318 14.60 -8.96 -12.76
CA ASP A 318 15.38 -10.18 -12.57
C ASP A 318 15.94 -10.27 -11.15
N LEU A 319 16.47 -9.17 -10.62
CA LEU A 319 16.86 -9.07 -9.22
C LEU A 319 15.66 -9.32 -8.30
N HIS A 320 14.49 -8.73 -8.61
CA HIS A 320 13.28 -8.94 -7.82
C HIS A 320 12.94 -10.43 -7.73
N ARG A 321 12.87 -11.10 -8.88
CA ARG A 321 12.58 -12.53 -8.97
C ARG A 321 13.62 -13.38 -8.25
N ARG A 322 14.92 -13.13 -8.47
CA ARG A 322 16.01 -13.88 -7.81
C ARG A 322 16.04 -13.66 -6.30
N THR A 323 15.48 -12.58 -5.78
CA THR A 323 15.41 -12.30 -4.34
C THR A 323 14.45 -13.27 -3.63
N PHE A 324 13.34 -13.67 -4.26
CA PHE A 324 12.27 -14.43 -3.60
C PHE A 324 12.04 -15.83 -4.19
N SER A 325 12.28 -16.04 -5.48
CA SER A 325 12.03 -17.33 -6.14
C SER A 325 12.75 -18.50 -5.46
N THR A 326 11.96 -19.48 -5.00
CA THR A 326 12.39 -20.83 -4.59
C THR A 326 11.29 -21.80 -5.01
N ARG A 327 11.31 -22.29 -6.26
CA ARG A 327 10.24 -23.19 -6.73
C ARG A 327 10.44 -24.62 -6.21
N PRO A 328 9.52 -25.17 -5.41
CA PRO A 328 9.52 -26.59 -5.07
C PRO A 328 9.04 -27.43 -6.27
N ALA A 329 9.40 -28.72 -6.31
CA ALA A 329 9.11 -29.60 -7.44
C ALA A 329 7.61 -29.71 -7.81
N TYR A 330 6.68 -29.54 -6.86
CA TYR A 330 5.25 -29.62 -7.12
C TYR A 330 4.64 -28.34 -7.77
N LEU A 331 5.45 -27.28 -7.90
CA LEU A 331 5.09 -26.01 -8.56
C LEU A 331 5.96 -25.76 -9.80
N GLU A 332 6.57 -26.80 -10.36
CA GLU A 332 7.34 -26.68 -11.60
C GLU A 332 6.41 -26.29 -12.76
N GLY A 333 6.80 -25.23 -13.47
CA GLY A 333 6.01 -24.67 -14.56
C GLY A 333 5.79 -25.68 -15.67
N GLN A 334 4.55 -25.79 -16.14
CA GLN A 334 4.19 -26.64 -17.27
C GLN A 334 4.17 -25.82 -18.55
N GLY A 335 4.35 -26.45 -19.71
CA GLY A 335 4.30 -25.74 -21.00
C GLY A 335 2.90 -25.31 -21.44
N ALA A 336 1.84 -25.86 -20.83
CA ALA A 336 0.45 -25.59 -21.19
C ALA A 336 -0.53 -25.91 -20.06
N GLY A 337 -1.78 -25.46 -20.21
CA GLY A 337 -2.86 -25.66 -19.25
C GLY A 337 -2.70 -24.83 -17.99
N LEU A 338 -3.51 -25.09 -16.97
CA LEU A 338 -3.50 -24.29 -15.73
C LEU A 338 -2.11 -24.27 -15.06
N GLY A 339 -1.30 -25.32 -15.19
CA GLY A 339 0.07 -25.34 -14.66
C GLY A 339 1.09 -24.48 -15.42
N GLY A 340 0.69 -23.85 -16.54
CA GLY A 340 1.54 -22.99 -17.36
C GLY A 340 1.55 -21.52 -16.94
N GLY A 341 1.98 -20.66 -17.88
CA GLY A 341 2.17 -19.22 -17.68
C GLY A 341 3.61 -18.85 -17.28
N GLU A 342 4.13 -17.78 -17.88
CA GLU A 342 5.51 -17.31 -17.67
C GLU A 342 5.69 -16.62 -16.32
N THR A 343 4.71 -15.82 -15.89
CA THR A 343 4.78 -15.01 -14.66
C THR A 343 4.11 -15.70 -13.49
N TRP A 344 4.88 -15.94 -12.43
CA TRP A 344 4.39 -16.46 -11.16
C TRP A 344 4.67 -15.41 -10.08
N PHE A 345 3.63 -14.72 -9.61
CA PHE A 345 3.82 -13.62 -8.66
C PHE A 345 4.38 -14.06 -7.30
N THR A 346 4.23 -15.33 -6.94
CA THR A 346 4.91 -15.89 -5.75
C THR A 346 6.44 -15.82 -5.85
N ASP A 347 7.02 -15.69 -7.04
CA ASP A 347 8.46 -15.55 -7.21
C ASP A 347 8.97 -14.12 -6.95
N TYR A 348 8.06 -13.18 -6.67
CA TYR A 348 8.34 -11.76 -6.44
C TYR A 348 7.99 -11.31 -5.01
N GLY A 349 7.70 -12.24 -4.10
CA GLY A 349 7.38 -11.89 -2.72
C GLY A 349 7.36 -13.07 -1.77
N LEU A 350 6.83 -12.83 -0.56
CA LEU A 350 6.80 -13.82 0.52
C LEU A 350 5.60 -14.78 0.43
N GLU A 351 4.50 -14.34 -0.18
CA GLU A 351 3.22 -15.03 -0.15
C GLU A 351 3.05 -15.97 -1.35
N LEU A 352 2.80 -17.27 -1.08
CA LEU A 352 2.32 -18.20 -2.10
C LEU A 352 0.83 -18.01 -2.38
N SER A 353 0.02 -17.94 -1.34
CA SER A 353 -1.44 -17.79 -1.44
C SER A 353 -1.81 -16.32 -1.44
N ARG A 354 -2.35 -15.84 -2.56
CA ARG A 354 -2.67 -14.42 -2.76
C ARG A 354 -4.09 -14.26 -3.30
N GLY A 355 -4.86 -13.35 -2.72
CA GLY A 355 -6.21 -13.01 -3.21
C GLY A 355 -6.19 -12.11 -4.45
N PHE A 356 -7.34 -11.97 -5.12
CA PHE A 356 -7.47 -11.20 -6.37
C PHE A 356 -7.59 -9.68 -6.14
N ARG A 357 -6.62 -9.09 -5.41
CA ARG A 357 -6.60 -7.65 -5.09
C ARG A 357 -6.55 -6.76 -6.32
N ALA A 358 -5.93 -7.22 -7.41
CA ALA A 358 -5.81 -6.44 -8.63
C ALA A 358 -7.16 -6.06 -9.26
N LEU A 359 -8.22 -6.84 -9.02
CA LEU A 359 -9.51 -6.61 -9.67
C LEU A 359 -10.13 -5.27 -9.28
N LYS A 360 -10.08 -4.89 -8.00
CA LYS A 360 -10.62 -3.59 -7.53
C LYS A 360 -9.82 -2.41 -8.08
N VAL A 361 -8.51 -2.56 -8.25
CA VAL A 361 -7.66 -1.51 -8.86
C VAL A 361 -7.98 -1.36 -10.34
N TRP A 362 -8.00 -2.48 -11.07
CA TRP A 362 -8.33 -2.50 -12.48
C TRP A 362 -9.73 -1.92 -12.73
N ALA A 363 -10.73 -2.32 -11.94
CA ALA A 363 -12.10 -1.85 -12.07
C ALA A 363 -12.21 -0.36 -11.75
N ALA A 364 -11.55 0.13 -10.70
CA ALA A 364 -11.49 1.56 -10.35
C ALA A 364 -10.92 2.40 -11.50
N ILE A 365 -9.76 2.01 -12.04
CA ILE A 365 -9.11 2.73 -13.14
C ILE A 365 -9.95 2.66 -14.42
N LYS A 366 -10.54 1.50 -14.74
CA LYS A 366 -11.38 1.34 -15.94
C LYS A 366 -12.69 2.13 -15.85
N ALA A 367 -13.29 2.23 -14.67
CA ALA A 367 -14.55 2.94 -14.47
C ALA A 367 -14.34 4.46 -14.41
N ALA A 368 -13.34 4.94 -13.66
CA ALA A 368 -13.09 6.37 -13.51
C ALA A 368 -12.33 6.96 -14.71
N GLY A 369 -11.37 6.22 -15.25
CA GLY A 369 -10.40 6.73 -16.21
C GLY A 369 -9.33 7.62 -15.57
N VAL A 370 -8.15 7.65 -16.19
CA VAL A 370 -7.01 8.45 -15.71
C VAL A 370 -7.33 9.95 -15.57
N PRO A 371 -8.09 10.61 -16.48
CA PRO A 371 -8.42 12.02 -16.33
C PRO A 371 -9.21 12.34 -15.05
N ALA A 372 -10.16 11.48 -14.66
CA ALA A 372 -10.94 11.71 -13.43
C ALA A 372 -10.09 11.51 -12.17
N LEU A 373 -9.19 10.51 -12.17
CA LEU A 373 -8.23 10.31 -11.09
C LEU A 373 -7.30 11.53 -10.96
N SER A 374 -6.77 12.01 -12.08
CA SER A 374 -5.94 13.21 -12.16
C SER A 374 -6.64 14.44 -11.59
N ALA A 375 -7.86 14.72 -12.05
CA ALA A 375 -8.67 15.83 -11.56
C ALA A 375 -8.96 15.73 -10.06
N THR A 376 -9.27 14.53 -9.55
CA THR A 376 -9.57 14.29 -8.14
C THR A 376 -8.35 14.56 -7.25
N ILE A 377 -7.19 14.01 -7.61
CA ILE A 377 -5.93 14.22 -6.88
C ILE A 377 -5.57 15.70 -6.87
N THR A 378 -5.68 16.35 -8.03
CA THR A 378 -5.42 17.79 -8.18
C THR A 378 -6.36 18.63 -7.33
N ASP A 379 -7.65 18.30 -7.30
CA ASP A 379 -8.65 19.01 -6.50
C ASP A 379 -8.38 18.85 -4.99
N ASN A 380 -7.95 17.67 -4.54
CA ASN A 380 -7.54 17.49 -3.15
C ASN A 380 -6.35 18.39 -2.77
N CYS A 381 -5.37 18.56 -3.66
CA CYS A 381 -4.28 19.51 -3.43
C CYS A 381 -4.78 20.96 -3.38
N ARG A 382 -5.69 21.35 -4.29
CA ARG A 382 -6.32 22.69 -4.29
C ARG A 382 -7.09 22.95 -2.99
N GLN A 383 -7.83 21.97 -2.49
CA GLN A 383 -8.58 22.07 -1.24
C GLN A 383 -7.67 22.29 -0.03
N ALA A 384 -6.53 21.58 0.04
CA ALA A 384 -5.57 21.76 1.13
C ALA A 384 -4.85 23.12 1.03
N ALA A 385 -4.53 23.59 -0.18
CA ALA A 385 -4.01 24.94 -0.38
C ALA A 385 -5.02 26.02 0.04
N MET A 386 -6.30 25.86 -0.31
CA MET A 386 -7.37 26.75 0.16
C MET A 386 -7.50 26.72 1.68
N MET A 387 -7.35 25.56 2.33
CA MET A 387 -7.33 25.46 3.79
C MET A 387 -6.16 26.26 4.38
N ALA A 388 -4.99 26.23 3.73
CA ALA A 388 -3.84 27.01 4.16
C ALA A 388 -4.12 28.52 4.11
N GLU A 389 -4.68 29.02 3.02
CA GLU A 389 -5.09 30.43 2.87
C GLU A 389 -6.08 30.86 3.98
N LEU A 390 -7.03 29.98 4.33
CA LEU A 390 -7.98 30.23 5.41
C LEU A 390 -7.32 30.24 6.79
N VAL A 391 -6.32 29.39 7.02
CA VAL A 391 -5.54 29.36 8.26
C VAL A 391 -4.70 30.63 8.39
N GLU A 392 -3.99 31.03 7.34
CA GLU A 392 -3.15 32.24 7.32
C GLU A 392 -3.97 33.53 7.52
N ALA A 393 -5.21 33.56 7.03
CA ALA A 393 -6.14 34.67 7.24
C ALA A 393 -6.75 34.69 8.66
N SER A 394 -6.54 33.64 9.47
CA SER A 394 -7.11 33.50 10.81
C SER A 394 -6.28 34.22 11.87
N GLU A 395 -6.93 34.92 12.79
CA GLU A 395 -6.24 35.56 13.94
C GLU A 395 -5.88 34.57 15.06
N VAL A 396 -6.35 33.32 14.96
CA VAL A 396 -6.26 32.30 16.02
C VAL A 396 -5.66 30.99 15.54
N LEU A 397 -5.31 30.86 14.26
CA LEU A 397 -4.65 29.65 13.73
C LEU A 397 -3.31 30.04 13.10
N GLU A 398 -2.36 29.12 13.12
CA GLU A 398 -1.09 29.26 12.41
C GLU A 398 -0.73 27.93 11.75
N LEU A 399 -0.15 28.01 10.55
CA LEU A 399 0.36 26.85 9.85
C LEU A 399 1.57 26.28 10.61
N ALA A 400 1.58 24.97 10.80
CA ALA A 400 2.75 24.29 11.35
C ALA A 400 3.90 24.23 10.34
N GLN A 401 3.57 24.18 9.05
CA GLN A 401 4.50 24.19 7.93
C GLN A 401 3.78 24.53 6.62
N PRO A 402 4.50 24.85 5.53
CA PRO A 402 3.90 25.05 4.21
C PRO A 402 3.15 23.82 3.69
N VAL A 403 1.98 24.02 3.08
CA VAL A 403 1.21 22.95 2.43
C VAL A 403 1.79 22.64 1.05
N GLN A 404 2.21 21.38 0.85
CA GLN A 404 2.76 20.93 -0.44
C GLN A 404 1.72 20.22 -1.31
N ALA A 405 0.90 19.35 -0.72
CA ALA A 405 -0.07 18.51 -1.43
C ALA A 405 -1.45 18.55 -0.74
N ASN A 406 -1.93 17.42 -0.22
CA ASN A 406 -3.30 17.24 0.29
C ASN A 406 -3.39 17.20 1.83
N VAL A 407 -2.36 17.63 2.55
CA VAL A 407 -2.32 17.68 4.02
C VAL A 407 -2.02 19.10 4.46
N CYS A 408 -2.86 19.64 5.35
CA CYS A 408 -2.70 20.97 5.93
C CYS A 408 -2.55 20.85 7.46
N CYS A 409 -1.34 21.07 7.96
CA CYS A 409 -1.03 21.02 9.38
C CYS A 409 -1.07 22.43 9.98
N PHE A 410 -1.87 22.63 11.02
CA PHE A 410 -2.01 23.92 11.70
C PHE A 410 -2.35 23.71 13.18
N TYR A 411 -2.16 24.76 13.99
CA TYR A 411 -2.47 24.75 15.42
C TYR A 411 -3.14 26.05 15.84
N LEU A 412 -3.74 26.05 17.04
CA LEU A 412 -4.35 27.23 17.63
C LEU A 412 -3.26 28.14 18.20
N THR A 413 -3.24 29.40 17.77
CA THR A 413 -2.43 30.45 18.38
C THR A 413 -3.24 31.09 19.50
N ARG A 414 -2.98 30.66 20.74
CA ARG A 414 -3.25 31.29 22.06
C ARG A 414 -3.47 30.25 23.14
#